data_AF-A0AAU8SIT5-F1
#
_entry.id   AF-A0AAU8SIT5-F1
#
_cell.length_a   1.000
_cell.length_b   1.000
_cell.length_c   1.000
_cell.angle_alpha   90.00
_cell.angle_beta   90.00
_cell.angle_gamma   90.00
#
_symmetry.space_group_name_H-M   'P 1'
#
loop_
_entity.id
_entity.type
_entity.pdbx_description
1 polymer ?
#
loop_
_entity_poly.entity_id
_entity_poly.type
_entity_poly.pdbx_seq_one_letter_code
_entity_poly.pdbx_strand_id
1 'polypeptide(L)'
;MNKLPAITLAFWVMKICATTLGETGGDLLSMTLDVGYAYSSLILFSFFIVTLAAQLATTRYRPAIYWAVIVATSTAGTTMSDFMDRSLGLGYAAGSGILIAILLTIFAVWRLQGESLAVTEIRTRKVEVLYWIAILFSNTLGTALGDFLADSSGLGFAGGAFLIGGLLAVIVLAAYFTNVSKVFLFWAAFVLTRPFGATVGDLLTKPVAKGGLGFGTVGSSAILAGVLIALVIYASAGEAKRQKRERAANVARQPRVGWEERAALED
;
A
#
# COMPACT_ATOMS: atom_id res chain seq x y z
N MET A 1 -18.20 8.00 3.33
CA MET A 1 -17.79 7.17 4.50
C MET A 1 -16.32 6.88 4.32
N ASN A 2 -15.46 7.25 5.27
CA ASN A 2 -14.01 7.09 5.10
C ASN A 2 -13.65 5.61 5.39
N LYS A 3 -13.14 4.89 4.38
CA LYS A 3 -12.75 3.47 4.48
C LYS A 3 -11.25 3.27 4.67
N LEU A 4 -10.53 4.35 4.98
CA LEU A 4 -9.08 4.42 4.92
C LEU A 4 -8.50 4.78 6.29
N PRO A 5 -7.30 4.28 6.61
CA PRO A 5 -6.65 4.58 7.88
C PRO A 5 -6.38 6.08 8.04
N ALA A 6 -6.30 6.52 9.30
CA ALA A 6 -5.69 7.80 9.60
C ALA A 6 -4.19 7.77 9.25
N ILE A 7 -3.73 8.80 8.56
CA ILE A 7 -2.33 8.95 8.14
C ILE A 7 -1.51 9.35 9.39
N THR A 8 -1.02 8.35 10.11
CA THR A 8 -0.22 8.48 11.34
C THR A 8 1.17 7.89 11.10
N LEU A 9 2.08 8.02 12.08
CA LEU A 9 3.36 7.31 12.01
C LEU A 9 3.17 5.78 11.86
N ALA A 10 2.19 5.21 12.57
CA ALA A 10 1.86 3.79 12.48
C ALA A 10 1.44 3.39 11.06
N PHE A 11 0.71 4.25 10.34
CA PHE A 11 0.36 4.01 8.94
C PHE A 11 1.60 3.85 8.06
N TRP A 12 2.59 4.75 8.21
CA TRP A 12 3.82 4.70 7.41
C TRP A 12 4.68 3.49 7.75
N VAL A 13 4.80 3.12 9.03
CA VAL A 13 5.50 1.90 9.45
C VAL A 13 4.84 0.66 8.84
N MET A 14 3.51 0.53 8.98
CA MET A 14 2.77 -0.58 8.39
C MET A 14 2.89 -0.61 6.87
N LYS A 15 2.90 0.57 6.21
CA LYS A 15 3.07 0.68 4.76
C LYS A 15 4.43 0.16 4.32
N ILE A 16 5.50 0.58 4.99
CA ILE A 16 6.87 0.10 4.72
C ILE A 16 6.93 -1.42 4.91
N CYS A 17 6.45 -1.95 6.05
CA CYS A 17 6.41 -3.39 6.29
C CYS A 17 5.62 -4.14 5.21
N ALA A 18 4.46 -3.62 4.80
CA ALA A 18 3.63 -4.24 3.79
C ALA A 18 4.28 -4.20 2.39
N THR A 19 4.97 -3.12 2.03
CA THR A 19 5.69 -3.05 0.76
C THR A 19 6.93 -3.94 0.74
N THR A 20 7.68 -3.99 1.83
CA THR A 20 8.84 -4.90 1.93
C THR A 20 8.36 -6.35 1.90
N LEU A 21 7.30 -6.70 2.63
CA LEU A 21 6.66 -8.02 2.56
C LEU A 21 6.14 -8.32 1.15
N GLY A 22 5.62 -7.31 0.46
CA GLY A 22 5.18 -7.42 -0.91
C GLY A 22 6.28 -7.90 -1.85
N GLU A 23 7.46 -7.30 -1.71
CA GLU A 23 8.65 -7.69 -2.47
C GLU A 23 9.09 -9.12 -2.13
N THR A 24 9.38 -9.36 -0.85
CA THR A 24 9.92 -10.65 -0.42
C THR A 24 8.93 -11.79 -0.63
N GLY A 25 7.64 -11.52 -0.54
CA GLY A 25 6.56 -12.49 -0.78
C GLY A 25 6.32 -12.76 -2.27
N GLY A 26 6.47 -11.76 -3.13
CA GLY A 26 6.47 -11.93 -4.58
C GLY A 26 7.61 -12.84 -5.03
N ASP A 27 8.84 -12.50 -4.60
CA ASP A 27 10.06 -13.27 -4.83
C ASP A 27 10.04 -14.68 -4.23
N LEU A 28 9.42 -14.83 -3.06
CA LEU A 28 9.24 -16.13 -2.44
C LEU A 28 8.47 -17.05 -3.38
N LEU A 29 7.37 -16.57 -3.96
CA LEU A 29 6.55 -17.37 -4.87
C LEU A 29 7.23 -17.57 -6.22
N SER A 30 7.73 -16.49 -6.83
CA SER A 30 8.26 -16.52 -8.19
C SER A 30 9.64 -17.19 -8.30
N MET A 31 10.55 -16.90 -7.38
CA MET A 31 11.94 -17.35 -7.44
C MET A 31 12.22 -18.51 -6.49
N THR A 32 11.78 -18.42 -5.23
CA THR A 32 12.19 -19.40 -4.20
C THR A 32 11.41 -20.69 -4.30
N LEU A 33 10.11 -20.62 -4.58
CA LEU A 33 9.25 -21.77 -4.84
C LEU A 33 9.26 -22.19 -6.32
N ASP A 34 10.03 -21.49 -7.16
CA ASP A 34 10.22 -21.76 -8.59
C ASP A 34 8.90 -21.89 -9.39
N VAL A 35 7.87 -21.15 -8.98
CA VAL A 35 6.58 -21.10 -9.70
C VAL A 35 6.71 -20.29 -11.00
N GLY A 36 7.72 -19.41 -11.08
CA GLY A 36 7.99 -18.54 -12.22
C GLY A 36 7.12 -17.28 -12.24
N TYR A 37 7.61 -16.23 -12.90
CA TYR A 37 7.01 -14.89 -12.85
C TYR A 37 5.60 -14.83 -13.45
N ALA A 38 5.34 -15.55 -14.55
CA ALA A 38 4.04 -15.54 -15.23
C ALA A 38 2.93 -16.15 -14.36
N TYR A 39 3.13 -17.37 -13.85
CA TYR A 39 2.15 -18.06 -13.00
C TYR A 39 2.01 -17.37 -11.64
N SER A 40 3.11 -16.90 -11.05
CA SER A 40 3.06 -16.13 -9.80
C SER A 40 2.26 -14.84 -9.96
N SER A 41 2.44 -14.13 -11.08
CA SER A 41 1.64 -12.94 -11.42
C SER A 41 0.17 -13.27 -11.50
N LEU A 42 -0.20 -14.36 -12.18
CA LEU A 42 -1.61 -14.77 -12.29
C LEU A 42 -2.22 -15.10 -10.92
N ILE A 43 -1.50 -15.83 -10.07
CA ILE A 43 -1.95 -16.23 -8.73
C ILE A 43 -2.13 -15.00 -7.82
N LEU A 44 -1.10 -14.16 -7.72
CA LEU A 44 -1.11 -12.99 -6.84
C LEU A 44 -2.05 -11.91 -7.34
N PHE A 45 -2.17 -11.72 -8.65
CA PHE A 45 -3.16 -10.81 -9.22
C PHE A 45 -4.59 -11.29 -8.95
N SER A 46 -4.85 -12.59 -9.07
CA SER A 46 -6.16 -13.16 -8.70
C SER A 46 -6.47 -12.96 -7.22
N PHE A 47 -5.48 -13.16 -6.34
CA PHE A 47 -5.61 -12.87 -4.91
C PHE A 47 -5.87 -11.38 -4.63
N PHE A 48 -5.21 -10.48 -5.36
CA PHE A 48 -5.48 -9.04 -5.31
C PHE A 48 -6.92 -8.72 -5.73
N ILE A 49 -7.45 -9.30 -6.80
CA ILE A 49 -8.84 -9.07 -7.23
C ILE A 49 -9.83 -9.52 -6.15
N VAL A 50 -9.61 -10.67 -5.51
CA VAL A 50 -10.48 -11.17 -4.42
C VAL A 50 -10.46 -10.24 -3.22
N THR A 51 -9.27 -9.83 -2.77
CA THR A 51 -9.13 -8.91 -1.62
C THR A 51 -9.70 -7.52 -1.95
N LEU A 52 -9.48 -7.02 -3.16
CA LEU A 52 -10.05 -5.76 -3.64
C LEU A 52 -11.58 -5.81 -3.65
N ALA A 53 -12.18 -6.89 -4.16
CA ALA A 53 -13.63 -7.07 -4.13
C ALA A 53 -14.19 -7.00 -2.69
N ALA A 54 -13.51 -7.64 -1.73
CA ALA A 54 -13.88 -7.56 -0.32
C ALA A 54 -13.80 -6.12 0.24
N GLN A 55 -12.78 -5.35 -0.16
CA GLN A 55 -12.63 -3.94 0.23
C GLN A 55 -13.73 -3.06 -0.37
N LEU A 56 -14.04 -3.23 -1.66
CA LEU A 56 -15.09 -2.48 -2.35
C LEU A 56 -16.48 -2.79 -1.77
N ALA A 57 -16.71 -4.03 -1.34
CA ALA A 57 -17.94 -4.46 -0.68
C ALA A 57 -18.08 -3.90 0.75
N THR A 58 -16.98 -3.59 1.42
CA THR A 58 -17.01 -3.09 2.80
C THR A 58 -17.45 -1.64 2.84
N THR A 59 -18.35 -1.28 3.77
CA THR A 59 -18.89 0.10 3.89
C THR A 59 -18.18 0.97 4.92
N ARG A 60 -17.27 0.40 5.71
CA ARG A 60 -16.53 1.07 6.80
C ARG A 60 -15.07 0.67 6.79
N TYR A 61 -14.20 1.44 7.44
CA TYR A 61 -12.80 1.05 7.59
C TYR A 61 -12.68 -0.25 8.40
N ARG A 62 -12.08 -1.28 7.79
CA ARG A 62 -11.68 -2.52 8.45
C ARG A 62 -10.18 -2.70 8.22
N PRO A 63 -9.33 -2.50 9.25
CA PRO A 63 -7.87 -2.53 9.08
C PRO A 63 -7.38 -3.81 8.41
N ALA A 64 -7.89 -4.98 8.81
CA ALA A 64 -7.49 -6.26 8.22
C ALA A 64 -7.73 -6.34 6.70
N ILE A 65 -8.90 -5.90 6.22
CA ILE A 65 -9.23 -5.94 4.79
C ILE A 65 -8.35 -4.94 4.03
N TYR A 66 -8.23 -3.71 4.53
CA TYR A 66 -7.41 -2.69 3.89
C TYR A 66 -5.95 -3.12 3.74
N TRP A 67 -5.35 -3.62 4.83
CA TRP A 67 -3.95 -4.05 4.82
C TRP A 67 -3.75 -5.34 4.01
N ALA A 68 -4.73 -6.24 3.96
CA ALA A 68 -4.70 -7.40 3.08
C ALA A 68 -4.68 -6.97 1.60
N VAL A 69 -5.50 -5.99 1.20
CA VAL A 69 -5.43 -5.44 -0.16
C VAL A 69 -4.07 -4.83 -0.42
N ILE A 70 -3.54 -4.00 0.49
CA ILE A 70 -2.22 -3.36 0.36
C ILE A 70 -1.09 -4.39 0.16
N VAL A 71 -1.08 -5.48 0.93
CA VAL A 71 -0.10 -6.55 0.74
C VAL A 71 -0.32 -7.24 -0.60
N ALA A 72 -1.56 -7.61 -0.94
CA ALA A 72 -1.88 -8.31 -2.18
C ALA A 72 -1.52 -7.50 -3.44
N THR A 73 -1.79 -6.19 -3.43
CA THR A 73 -1.39 -5.32 -4.54
C THR A 73 0.12 -5.14 -4.62
N SER A 74 0.82 -5.18 -3.49
CA SER A 74 2.27 -5.05 -3.46
C SER A 74 2.96 -6.30 -3.99
N THR A 75 2.51 -7.50 -3.57
CA THR A 75 3.02 -8.78 -4.07
C THR A 75 2.71 -8.97 -5.55
N ALA A 76 1.47 -8.69 -5.97
CA ALA A 76 1.09 -8.74 -7.39
C ALA A 76 1.90 -7.72 -8.23
N GLY A 77 2.12 -6.52 -7.69
CA GLY A 77 2.93 -5.48 -8.32
C GLY A 77 4.36 -5.95 -8.60
N THR A 78 5.01 -6.59 -7.62
CA THR A 78 6.37 -7.16 -7.79
C THR A 78 6.41 -8.14 -8.94
N THR A 79 5.58 -9.19 -8.89
CA THR A 79 5.66 -10.26 -9.89
C THR A 79 5.29 -9.78 -11.29
N MET A 80 4.36 -8.82 -11.41
CA MET A 80 4.04 -8.20 -12.69
C MET A 80 5.22 -7.37 -13.23
N SER A 81 5.92 -6.65 -12.36
CA SER A 81 7.12 -5.90 -12.73
C SER A 81 8.19 -6.85 -13.25
N ASP A 82 8.50 -7.90 -12.48
CA ASP A 82 9.50 -8.90 -12.88
C ASP A 82 9.12 -9.62 -14.18
N PHE A 83 7.83 -9.95 -14.34
CA PHE A 83 7.36 -10.56 -15.58
C PHE A 83 7.58 -9.62 -16.77
N MET A 84 7.23 -8.34 -16.62
CA MET A 84 7.39 -7.33 -17.66
C MET A 84 8.86 -7.08 -18.01
N ASP A 85 9.71 -6.92 -17.00
CA ASP A 85 11.09 -6.51 -17.20
C ASP A 85 12.01 -7.70 -17.55
N ARG A 86 11.82 -8.84 -16.88
CA ARG A 86 12.69 -10.03 -17.01
C ARG A 86 12.16 -11.05 -18.00
N SER A 87 10.85 -11.34 -18.01
CA SER A 87 10.28 -12.38 -18.89
C SER A 87 9.88 -11.85 -20.27
N LEU A 88 9.28 -10.66 -20.35
CA LEU A 88 8.98 -10.00 -21.64
C LEU A 88 10.21 -9.26 -22.20
N GLY A 89 11.27 -9.09 -21.41
CA GLY A 89 12.54 -8.52 -21.86
C GLY A 89 12.49 -7.02 -22.13
N LEU A 90 11.52 -6.29 -21.57
CA LEU A 90 11.45 -4.83 -21.72
C LEU A 90 12.62 -4.13 -21.02
N GLY A 91 13.13 -4.71 -19.93
CA GLY A 91 14.16 -4.12 -19.09
C GLY A 91 13.64 -2.98 -18.22
N TYR A 92 14.26 -2.80 -17.05
CA TYR A 92 13.74 -1.95 -15.99
C TYR A 92 13.57 -0.47 -16.37
N ALA A 93 14.43 0.07 -17.26
CA ALA A 93 14.33 1.46 -17.70
C ALA A 93 13.08 1.71 -18.55
N ALA A 94 12.84 0.87 -19.55
CA ALA A 94 11.66 1.00 -20.42
C ALA A 94 10.38 0.65 -19.67
N GLY A 95 10.41 -0.41 -18.85
CA GLY A 95 9.31 -0.80 -17.97
C GLY A 95 8.89 0.31 -17.02
N SER A 96 9.86 0.91 -16.32
CA SER A 96 9.62 2.08 -15.44
C SER A 96 9.03 3.26 -16.21
N GLY A 97 9.55 3.57 -17.41
CA GLY A 97 9.04 4.66 -18.25
C GLY A 97 7.58 4.48 -18.65
N ILE A 98 7.19 3.27 -19.06
CA ILE A 98 5.81 2.92 -19.39
C ILE A 98 4.91 3.06 -18.15
N LEU A 99 5.34 2.52 -17.01
CA LEU A 99 4.57 2.57 -15.77
C LEU A 99 4.40 4.01 -15.24
N ILE A 100 5.42 4.87 -15.38
CA ILE A 100 5.30 6.31 -15.09
C ILE A 100 4.24 6.95 -15.98
N ALA A 101 4.28 6.70 -17.29
CA ALA A 101 3.31 7.29 -18.22
C ALA A 101 1.87 6.86 -17.90
N ILE A 102 1.66 5.57 -17.56
CA ILE A 102 0.36 5.06 -17.13
C ILE A 102 -0.08 5.72 -15.83
N LEU A 103 0.78 5.80 -14.82
CA LEU A 103 0.46 6.39 -13.52
C LEU A 103 0.10 7.87 -13.65
N LEU A 104 0.85 8.64 -14.44
CA LEU A 104 0.54 10.04 -14.73
C LEU A 104 -0.80 10.18 -15.46
N THR A 105 -1.09 9.29 -16.40
CA THR A 105 -2.39 9.28 -17.10
C THR A 105 -3.54 9.01 -16.13
N ILE A 106 -3.39 8.07 -15.20
CA ILE A 106 -4.39 7.79 -14.16
C ILE A 106 -4.64 9.03 -13.30
N PHE A 107 -3.58 9.71 -12.84
CA PHE A 107 -3.73 10.94 -12.05
C PHE A 107 -4.36 12.08 -12.86
N ALA A 108 -4.01 12.22 -14.13
CA ALA A 108 -4.60 13.22 -15.02
C ALA A 108 -6.10 12.96 -15.21
N VAL A 109 -6.50 11.72 -15.54
CA VAL A 109 -7.90 11.32 -15.68
C VAL A 109 -8.68 11.54 -14.39
N TRP A 110 -8.12 11.16 -13.24
CA TRP A 110 -8.75 11.39 -11.94
C TRP A 110 -8.93 12.90 -11.70
N ARG A 111 -7.91 13.72 -11.95
CA ARG A 111 -7.98 15.17 -11.75
C ARG A 111 -8.97 15.87 -12.69
N LEU A 112 -9.13 15.38 -13.92
CA LEU A 112 -10.07 15.89 -14.92
C LEU A 112 -11.52 15.55 -14.60
N GLN A 113 -11.79 14.51 -13.80
CA GLN A 113 -13.14 14.19 -13.33
C GLN A 113 -13.66 15.18 -12.26
N GLY A 114 -12.85 16.16 -11.86
CA GLY A 114 -13.22 17.15 -10.83
C GLY A 114 -13.21 16.59 -9.40
N GLU A 115 -12.80 15.33 -9.24
CA GLU A 115 -12.72 14.65 -7.95
C GLU A 115 -11.42 15.01 -7.23
N SER A 116 -11.49 15.07 -5.91
CA SER A 116 -10.33 15.35 -5.06
C SER A 116 -9.36 14.16 -5.09
N LEU A 117 -8.07 14.46 -5.26
CA LEU A 117 -6.98 13.48 -5.07
C LEU A 117 -6.74 13.19 -3.58
N ALA A 118 -7.45 13.86 -2.67
CA ALA A 118 -7.35 13.63 -1.25
C ALA A 118 -7.91 12.25 -0.89
N VAL A 119 -7.05 11.40 -0.33
CA VAL A 119 -7.40 10.05 0.11
C VAL A 119 -8.51 10.06 1.16
N THR A 120 -8.66 11.14 1.93
CA THR A 120 -9.75 11.31 2.92
C THR A 120 -11.13 11.54 2.31
N GLU A 121 -11.22 11.81 1.00
CA GLU A 121 -12.45 12.21 0.32
C GLU A 121 -12.94 11.16 -0.70
N ILE A 122 -12.48 9.92 -0.58
CA ILE A 122 -12.95 8.83 -1.43
C ILE A 122 -14.40 8.48 -1.05
N ARG A 123 -15.35 9.09 -1.77
CA ARG A 123 -16.79 9.02 -1.49
C ARG A 123 -17.56 8.10 -2.43
N THR A 124 -17.06 7.88 -3.65
CA THR A 124 -17.74 7.08 -4.68
C THR A 124 -16.96 5.82 -5.02
N ARG A 125 -17.66 4.76 -5.45
CA ARG A 125 -17.02 3.52 -5.91
C ARG A 125 -16.09 3.75 -7.11
N LYS A 126 -16.43 4.70 -7.98
CA LYS A 126 -15.60 5.06 -9.15
C LYS A 126 -14.24 5.60 -8.71
N VAL A 127 -14.22 6.55 -7.78
CA VAL A 127 -12.98 7.11 -7.22
C VAL A 127 -12.21 6.04 -6.43
N GLU A 128 -12.90 5.17 -5.69
CA GLU A 128 -12.27 4.06 -4.97
C GLU A 128 -11.55 3.09 -5.93
N VAL A 129 -12.15 2.76 -7.07
CA VAL A 129 -11.52 1.91 -8.10
C VAL A 129 -10.30 2.61 -8.71
N LEU A 130 -10.41 3.91 -9.07
CA LEU A 130 -9.26 4.68 -9.58
C LEU A 130 -8.11 4.74 -8.58
N TYR A 131 -8.42 4.90 -7.29
CA TYR A 131 -7.43 4.85 -6.22
C TYR A 131 -6.68 3.51 -6.19
N TRP A 132 -7.39 2.38 -6.25
CA TRP A 132 -6.74 1.06 -6.23
C TRP A 132 -5.97 0.75 -7.51
N ILE A 133 -6.43 1.23 -8.67
CA ILE A 133 -5.68 1.14 -9.93
C ILE A 133 -4.39 1.96 -9.84
N ALA A 134 -4.46 3.20 -9.34
CA ALA A 134 -3.27 4.03 -9.13
C ALA A 134 -2.27 3.36 -8.19
N ILE A 135 -2.75 2.72 -7.11
CA ILE A 135 -1.90 1.96 -6.19
C ILE A 135 -1.24 0.77 -6.88
N LEU A 136 -1.99 -0.01 -7.68
CA LEU A 136 -1.45 -1.16 -8.38
C LEU A 136 -0.30 -0.75 -9.30
N PHE A 137 -0.52 0.23 -10.17
CA PHE A 137 0.52 0.71 -11.09
C PHE A 137 1.68 1.38 -10.35
N SER A 138 1.40 2.10 -9.26
CA SER A 138 2.46 2.62 -8.39
C SER A 138 3.27 1.51 -7.74
N ASN A 139 2.66 0.37 -7.40
CA ASN A 139 3.37 -0.74 -6.80
C ASN A 139 4.26 -1.46 -7.81
N THR A 140 3.75 -1.70 -9.02
CA THR A 140 4.55 -2.25 -10.12
C THR A 140 5.69 -1.31 -10.48
N LEU A 141 5.42 0.01 -10.59
CA LEU A 141 6.44 1.02 -10.85
C LEU A 141 7.53 1.02 -9.78
N GLY A 142 7.14 0.92 -8.52
CA GLY A 142 8.11 0.96 -7.44
C GLY A 142 9.04 -0.24 -7.42
N THR A 143 8.59 -1.44 -7.80
CA THR A 143 9.50 -2.58 -7.97
C THR A 143 10.42 -2.34 -9.17
N ALA A 144 9.89 -2.01 -10.35
CA ALA A 144 10.71 -1.72 -11.54
C ALA A 144 11.78 -0.66 -11.28
N LEU A 145 11.41 0.43 -10.58
CA LEU A 145 12.31 1.51 -10.25
C LEU A 145 13.31 1.12 -9.16
N GLY A 146 12.90 0.32 -8.17
CA GLY A 146 13.78 -0.22 -7.15
C GLY A 146 14.88 -1.09 -7.75
N ASP A 147 14.47 -2.02 -8.62
CA ASP A 147 15.37 -2.93 -9.34
C ASP A 147 16.26 -2.16 -10.34
N PHE A 148 15.70 -1.16 -11.04
CA PHE A 148 16.50 -0.29 -11.90
C PHE A 148 17.62 0.40 -11.11
N LEU A 149 17.30 0.96 -9.94
CA LEU A 149 18.28 1.61 -9.09
C LEU A 149 19.31 0.61 -8.56
N ALA A 150 18.91 -0.60 -8.19
CA ALA A 150 19.81 -1.60 -7.67
C ALA A 150 20.73 -2.21 -8.75
N ASP A 151 20.14 -2.71 -9.84
CA ASP A 151 20.84 -3.53 -10.84
C ASP A 151 21.44 -2.71 -11.99
N SER A 152 20.75 -1.66 -12.44
CA SER A 152 21.09 -0.95 -13.69
C SER A 152 21.78 0.39 -13.46
N SER A 153 21.52 1.07 -12.34
CA SER A 153 22.10 2.40 -12.07
C SER A 153 23.51 2.37 -11.48
N GLY A 154 23.95 1.21 -10.98
CA GLY A 154 25.23 1.03 -10.28
C GLY A 154 25.22 1.42 -8.80
N LEU A 155 24.07 1.84 -8.24
CA LEU A 155 23.93 2.18 -6.82
C LEU A 155 23.87 0.95 -5.90
N GLY A 156 23.44 -0.21 -6.41
CA GLY A 156 23.16 -1.39 -5.60
C GLY A 156 21.96 -1.20 -4.66
N PHE A 157 21.59 -2.26 -3.93
CA PHE A 157 20.41 -2.24 -3.04
C PHE A 157 20.52 -1.19 -1.93
N ALA A 158 21.68 -1.12 -1.26
CA ALA A 158 21.91 -0.16 -0.19
C ALA A 158 21.91 1.29 -0.69
N GLY A 159 22.58 1.57 -1.81
CA GLY A 159 22.61 2.92 -2.41
C GLY A 159 21.22 3.36 -2.86
N GLY A 160 20.44 2.47 -3.48
CA GLY A 160 19.04 2.71 -3.82
C GLY A 160 18.18 3.02 -2.58
N ALA A 161 18.30 2.21 -1.52
CA ALA A 161 17.58 2.43 -0.27
C ALA A 161 17.92 3.78 0.38
N PHE A 162 19.20 4.17 0.40
CA PHE A 162 19.62 5.48 0.94
C PHE A 162 19.10 6.65 0.10
N LEU A 163 19.16 6.55 -1.24
CA LEU A 163 18.66 7.59 -2.14
C LEU A 163 17.16 7.82 -1.91
N ILE A 164 16.36 6.75 -1.94
CA ILE A 164 14.91 6.85 -1.78
C ILE A 164 14.55 7.26 -0.35
N GLY A 165 15.26 6.74 0.66
CA GLY A 165 15.12 7.16 2.06
C GLY A 165 15.41 8.65 2.25
N GLY A 166 16.44 9.17 1.58
CA GLY A 166 16.75 10.60 1.55
C GLY A 166 15.64 11.44 0.91
N LEU A 167 15.09 10.99 -0.22
CA LEU A 167 13.94 11.66 -0.86
C LEU A 167 12.71 11.66 0.05
N LEU A 168 12.43 10.55 0.75
CA LEU A 168 11.36 10.49 1.74
C LEU A 168 11.61 11.46 2.90
N ALA A 169 12.85 11.58 3.38
CA ALA A 169 13.21 12.55 4.41
C ALA A 169 12.99 14.00 3.92
N VAL A 170 13.35 14.32 2.67
CA VAL A 170 13.07 15.62 2.06
C VAL A 170 11.56 15.89 1.99
N ILE A 171 10.74 14.90 1.65
CA ILE A 171 9.28 15.06 1.64
C ILE A 171 8.74 15.32 3.05
N VAL A 172 9.27 14.63 4.06
CA VAL A 172 8.92 14.89 5.47
C VAL A 172 9.31 16.31 5.86
N LEU A 173 10.52 16.76 5.55
CA LEU A 173 10.95 18.13 5.81
C LEU A 173 10.06 19.15 5.08
N ALA A 174 9.75 18.92 3.81
CA ALA A 174 8.84 19.78 3.04
C ALA A 174 7.46 19.86 3.70
N ALA A 175 6.95 18.76 4.27
CA ALA A 175 5.66 18.73 4.96
C ALA A 175 5.63 19.58 6.25
N TYR A 176 6.77 19.80 6.91
CA TYR A 176 6.86 20.61 8.13
C TYR A 176 7.29 22.06 7.87
N PHE A 177 8.12 22.29 6.85
CA PHE A 177 8.77 23.59 6.64
C PHE A 177 8.23 24.38 5.43
N THR A 178 7.33 23.81 4.63
CA THR A 178 6.80 24.46 3.42
C THR A 178 5.27 24.42 3.37
N ASN A 179 4.69 25.26 2.50
CA ASN A 179 3.25 25.29 2.22
C ASN A 179 2.88 24.44 0.98
N VAL A 180 3.72 23.48 0.59
CA VAL A 180 3.42 22.58 -0.52
C VAL A 180 2.15 21.76 -0.20
N SER A 181 1.36 21.46 -1.22
CA SER A 181 0.12 20.70 -1.07
C SER A 181 0.35 19.37 -0.33
N LYS A 182 -0.34 19.20 0.80
CA LYS A 182 -0.30 17.95 1.60
C LYS A 182 -0.74 16.74 0.79
N VAL A 183 -1.66 16.92 -0.16
CA VAL A 183 -2.12 15.85 -1.06
C VAL A 183 -0.99 15.42 -1.99
N PHE A 184 -0.25 16.38 -2.55
CA PHE A 184 0.90 16.09 -3.40
C PHE A 184 2.01 15.38 -2.61
N LEU A 185 2.39 15.91 -1.45
CA LEU A 185 3.42 15.30 -0.58
C LEU A 185 3.03 13.89 -0.15
N PHE A 186 1.74 13.66 0.15
CA PHE A 186 1.23 12.33 0.45
C PHE A 186 1.45 11.37 -0.72
N TRP A 187 1.03 11.73 -1.94
CA TRP A 187 1.18 10.86 -3.10
C TRP A 187 2.65 10.62 -3.46
N ALA A 188 3.49 11.65 -3.37
CA ALA A 188 4.93 11.52 -3.57
C ALA A 188 5.54 10.54 -2.57
N ALA A 189 5.26 10.69 -1.27
CA ALA A 189 5.73 9.76 -0.25
C ALA A 189 5.17 8.35 -0.48
N PHE A 190 3.87 8.23 -0.74
CA PHE A 190 3.20 6.95 -0.94
C PHE A 190 3.81 6.18 -2.11
N VAL A 191 4.02 6.84 -3.25
CA VAL A 191 4.65 6.23 -4.43
C VAL A 191 6.09 5.83 -4.12
N LEU A 192 6.87 6.69 -3.46
CA LEU A 192 8.27 6.41 -3.11
C LEU A 192 8.46 5.35 -2.01
N THR A 193 7.46 5.11 -1.16
CA THR A 193 7.56 4.01 -0.18
C THR A 193 7.64 2.64 -0.85
N ARG A 194 7.12 2.47 -2.07
CA ARG A 194 7.23 1.20 -2.79
C ARG A 194 8.66 0.87 -3.21
N PRO A 195 9.37 1.69 -4.00
CA PRO A 195 10.75 1.39 -4.38
C PRO A 195 11.66 1.33 -3.15
N PHE A 196 11.36 2.11 -2.09
CA PHE A 196 12.04 1.95 -0.80
C PHE A 196 11.83 0.54 -0.22
N GLY A 197 10.57 0.09 -0.15
CA GLY A 197 10.24 -1.25 0.34
C GLY A 197 10.87 -2.37 -0.49
N ALA A 198 10.94 -2.21 -1.82
CA ALA A 198 11.56 -3.16 -2.73
C ALA A 198 13.08 -3.25 -2.52
N THR A 199 13.78 -2.11 -2.57
CA THR A 199 15.23 -2.04 -2.35
C THR A 199 15.64 -2.56 -0.97
N VAL A 200 14.86 -2.28 0.09
CA VAL A 200 15.08 -2.84 1.43
C VAL A 200 14.78 -4.33 1.47
N GLY A 201 13.72 -4.80 0.80
CA GLY A 201 13.37 -6.22 0.73
C GLY A 201 14.47 -7.03 0.06
N ASP A 202 15.01 -6.53 -1.04
CA ASP A 202 16.12 -7.14 -1.75
C ASP A 202 17.43 -7.07 -0.95
N LEU A 203 17.70 -5.93 -0.31
CA LEU A 203 18.83 -5.81 0.60
C LEU A 203 18.78 -6.87 1.70
N LEU A 204 17.60 -7.20 2.24
CA LEU A 204 17.46 -8.24 3.27
C LEU A 204 17.63 -9.65 2.68
N THR A 205 17.02 -9.91 1.53
CA THR A 205 16.82 -11.28 1.03
C THR A 205 17.90 -11.78 0.08
N LYS A 206 18.42 -10.92 -0.82
CA LYS A 206 19.33 -11.34 -1.88
C LYS A 206 20.70 -11.76 -1.31
N PRO A 207 21.47 -12.60 -2.02
CA PRO A 207 22.80 -13.03 -1.57
C PRO A 207 23.80 -11.88 -1.44
N VAL A 208 24.77 -12.04 -0.55
CA VAL A 208 25.87 -11.08 -0.34
C VAL A 208 26.66 -10.79 -1.62
N ALA A 209 26.82 -11.81 -2.47
CA ALA A 209 27.48 -11.66 -3.78
C ALA A 209 26.76 -10.67 -4.73
N LYS A 210 25.47 -10.39 -4.50
CA LYS A 210 24.68 -9.40 -5.25
C LYS A 210 24.48 -8.09 -4.48
N GLY A 211 25.10 -7.94 -3.30
CA GLY A 211 24.95 -6.75 -2.45
C GLY A 211 23.80 -6.81 -1.44
N GLY A 212 23.19 -7.97 -1.22
CA GLY A 212 22.21 -8.20 -0.14
C GLY A 212 22.83 -8.76 1.15
N LEU A 213 21.99 -9.02 2.16
CA LEU A 213 22.38 -9.55 3.47
C LEU A 213 22.22 -11.07 3.58
N GLY A 214 21.53 -11.70 2.62
CA GLY A 214 21.40 -13.15 2.55
C GLY A 214 20.47 -13.78 3.60
N PHE A 215 19.53 -13.04 4.18
CA PHE A 215 18.57 -13.61 5.13
C PHE A 215 17.51 -14.51 4.47
N GLY A 216 17.44 -14.49 3.14
CA GLY A 216 16.50 -15.28 2.35
C GLY A 216 15.06 -14.78 2.45
N THR A 217 14.27 -15.16 1.44
CA THR A 217 12.88 -14.72 1.24
C THR A 217 11.93 -15.30 2.30
N VAL A 218 12.11 -16.56 2.69
CA VAL A 218 11.23 -17.26 3.65
C VAL A 218 11.26 -16.58 5.02
N GLY A 219 12.45 -16.43 5.62
CA GLY A 219 12.62 -15.84 6.94
C GLY A 219 12.22 -14.37 6.99
N SER A 220 12.66 -13.59 6.00
CA SER A 220 12.33 -12.17 5.90
C SER A 220 10.81 -11.96 5.75
N SER A 221 10.15 -12.73 4.87
CA SER A 221 8.70 -12.66 4.68
C SER A 221 7.94 -13.06 5.95
N ALA A 222 8.37 -14.12 6.65
CA ALA A 222 7.71 -14.56 7.87
C ALA A 222 7.77 -13.51 8.99
N ILE A 223 8.94 -12.88 9.18
CA ILE A 223 9.10 -11.81 10.18
C ILE A 223 8.27 -10.59 9.81
N LEU A 224 8.35 -10.12 8.56
CA LEU A 224 7.58 -8.96 8.09
C LEU A 224 6.07 -9.20 8.17
N ALA A 225 5.61 -10.41 7.82
CA ALA A 225 4.23 -10.81 7.98
C ALA A 225 3.82 -10.82 9.45
N GLY A 226 4.64 -11.37 10.35
CA GLY A 226 4.36 -11.38 11.80
C GLY A 226 4.23 -9.97 12.39
N VAL A 227 5.17 -9.08 12.05
CA VAL A 227 5.12 -7.66 12.46
C VAL A 227 3.87 -6.98 11.92
N LEU A 228 3.56 -7.17 10.64
CA LEU A 228 2.39 -6.55 10.03
C LEU A 228 1.09 -7.06 10.65
N ILE A 229 0.97 -8.38 10.87
CA ILE A 229 -0.20 -8.98 11.54
C ILE A 229 -0.37 -8.41 12.95
N ALA A 230 0.70 -8.30 13.74
CA ALA A 230 0.63 -7.71 15.08
C ALA A 230 0.14 -6.24 15.04
N LEU A 231 0.66 -5.44 14.10
CA LEU A 231 0.22 -4.06 13.90
C LEU A 231 -1.23 -3.97 13.41
N VAL A 232 -1.67 -4.88 12.54
CA VAL A 232 -3.07 -4.97 12.08
C VAL A 232 -4.01 -5.34 13.24
N ILE A 233 -3.62 -6.27 14.11
CA ILE A 233 -4.38 -6.63 15.31
C ILE A 233 -4.49 -5.42 16.23
N TYR A 234 -3.38 -4.72 16.48
CA TYR A 234 -3.36 -3.49 17.28
C TYR A 234 -4.29 -2.41 16.69
N ALA A 235 -4.19 -2.15 15.38
CA ALA A 235 -5.05 -1.19 14.69
C ALA A 235 -6.53 -1.58 14.75
N SER A 236 -6.82 -2.88 14.60
CA SER A 236 -8.19 -3.41 14.68
C SER A 236 -8.78 -3.26 16.08
N ALA A 237 -7.99 -3.51 17.12
CA ALA A 237 -8.40 -3.30 18.51
C ALA A 237 -8.66 -1.82 18.80
N GLY A 238 -7.83 -0.91 18.28
CA GLY A 238 -8.02 0.54 18.39
C GLY A 238 -9.32 1.01 17.73
N GLU A 239 -9.58 0.54 16.51
CA GLU A 239 -10.79 0.88 15.76
C GLU A 239 -12.06 0.32 16.42
N ALA A 240 -12.02 -0.91 16.94
CA ALA A 240 -13.13 -1.49 17.69
C ALA A 240 -13.48 -0.68 18.97
N LYS A 241 -12.46 -0.23 19.70
CA LYS A 241 -12.66 0.65 20.88
C LYS A 241 -13.29 1.99 20.49
N ARG A 242 -12.82 2.60 19.39
CA ARG A 242 -13.38 3.86 18.87
C ARG A 242 -14.85 3.70 18.50
N GLN A 243 -15.20 2.64 17.76
CA GLN A 243 -16.58 2.35 17.40
C GLN A 243 -17.49 2.13 18.61
N LYS A 244 -16.99 1.44 19.65
CA LYS A 244 -17.73 1.26 20.90
C LYS A 244 -18.02 2.60 21.60
N ARG A 245 -17.03 3.51 21.64
CA ARG A 245 -17.18 4.86 22.21
C ARG A 245 -18.18 5.71 21.42
N GLU A 246 -18.09 5.70 20.09
CA GLU A 246 -19.02 6.43 19.22
C GLU A 246 -20.46 5.92 19.37
N ARG A 247 -20.66 4.60 19.48
CA ARG A 247 -21.98 4.02 19.77
C ARG A 247 -22.50 4.45 21.14
N ALA A 248 -21.68 4.39 22.19
CA ALA A 248 -22.08 4.81 23.53
C ALA A 248 -22.44 6.31 23.58
N ALA A 249 -21.66 7.15 22.90
CA ALA A 249 -21.94 8.59 22.79
C ALA A 249 -23.24 8.86 22.03
N ASN A 250 -23.54 8.13 20.95
CA ASN A 250 -24.80 8.27 20.22
C ASN A 250 -26.02 7.83 21.05
N VAL A 251 -25.89 6.75 21.84
CA VAL A 251 -26.95 6.34 22.77
C VAL A 251 -27.17 7.40 23.86
N ALA A 252 -26.09 7.99 24.40
CA ALA A 252 -26.19 9.04 25.40
C ALA A 252 -26.79 10.36 24.85
N ARG A 253 -26.68 10.61 23.54
CA ARG A 253 -27.24 11.79 22.86
C ARG A 253 -28.68 11.58 22.38
N GLN A 254 -29.22 10.37 22.41
CA GLN A 254 -30.64 10.17 22.10
C GLN A 254 -31.47 10.84 23.20
N PRO A 255 -32.43 11.73 22.85
CA PRO A 255 -33.35 12.26 23.84
C PRO A 255 -34.02 11.08 24.52
N ARG A 256 -33.94 11.02 25.86
CA ARG A 256 -34.74 10.07 26.63
C ARG A 256 -36.18 10.49 26.43
N VAL A 257 -36.87 9.90 25.47
CA VAL A 257 -38.34 9.97 25.42
C VAL A 257 -38.81 9.51 26.79
N GLY A 258 -39.30 10.45 27.58
CA GLY A 258 -39.75 10.19 28.94
C GLY A 258 -40.81 9.11 28.88
N TRP A 259 -40.83 8.22 29.87
CA TRP A 259 -41.90 7.24 30.02
C TRP A 259 -43.29 7.92 30.04
N GLU A 260 -43.36 9.19 30.45
CA GLU A 260 -44.52 10.08 30.41
C GLU A 260 -45.06 10.33 28.98
N GLU A 261 -44.19 10.45 27.98
CA GLU A 261 -44.57 10.68 26.58
C GLU A 261 -45.09 9.40 25.89
N ARG A 262 -44.71 8.22 26.40
CA ARG A 262 -45.24 6.94 25.91
C ARG A 262 -46.60 6.60 26.50
N ALA A 263 -46.83 6.94 27.77
CA ALA A 263 -48.11 6.75 28.42
C ALA A 263 -49.22 7.65 27.81
N ALA A 264 -48.88 8.86 27.39
CA ALA A 264 -49.83 9.78 26.76
C ALA A 264 -50.22 9.44 25.30
N LEU A 265 -49.62 8.41 24.70
CA LEU A 265 -49.94 7.93 23.35
C LEU A 265 -50.74 6.62 23.35
N GLU A 266 -51.01 6.06 24.53
CA GLU A 266 -51.79 4.83 24.72
C GLU A 266 -53.20 5.07 25.28
N ASP A 267 -53.58 6.33 25.54
CA ASP A 267 -54.94 6.80 25.88
C ASP A 267 -55.59 7.53 24.68
#